data_AF-A0A368VVR9-F1
#
_entry.id   AF-A0A368VVR9-F1
#
_cell.length_a   1.000
_cell.length_b   1.000
_cell.length_c   1.000
_cell.angle_alpha   90.00
_cell.angle_beta   90.00
_cell.angle_gamma   90.00
#
_symmetry.space_group_name_H-M   'P 1'
#
loop_
_entity.id
_entity.type
_entity.pdbx_description
1 polymer ?
#
loop_
_entity_poly.entity_id
_entity_poly.type
_entity_poly.pdbx_seq_one_letter_code
_entity_poly.pdbx_strand_id
1 'polypeptide(L)' 'MKVRITGHTDSDTMPWWYIDHIGETFEVVEDEEKPQYYLTGILEIEGTAYQRHIKKVDCEVVE' A
#
# COMPACT_ATOMS: atom_id res chain seq x y z
N MET A 1 -11.94 0.84 -0.48
CA MET A 1 -11.63 2.03 -1.32
C MET A 1 -10.47 1.68 -2.24
N LYS A 2 -10.18 2.48 -3.27
CA LYS A 2 -9.00 2.27 -4.12
C LYS A 2 -8.01 3.42 -3.97
N VAL A 3 -6.73 3.10 -4.02
CA VAL A 3 -5.65 4.08 -4.00
C VAL A 3 -4.66 3.78 -5.12
N ARG A 4 -4.10 4.81 -5.73
CA ARG A 4 -2.99 4.72 -6.68
C ARG A 4 -1.71 5.13 -5.99
N ILE A 5 -0.67 4.31 -6.09
CA ILE A 5 0.65 4.68 -5.57
C ILE A 5 1.26 5.75 -6.48
N THR A 6 1.72 6.87 -5.91
CA THR A 6 2.21 8.03 -6.67
C THR A 6 3.69 8.37 -6.43
N GLY A 7 4.29 7.82 -5.38
CA GLY A 7 5.69 8.09 -5.05
C GLY A 7 6.21 7.14 -3.98
N HIS A 8 7.29 7.50 -3.29
CA HIS A 8 7.74 6.81 -2.08
C HIS A 8 8.47 7.84 -1.21
N THR A 9 7.98 8.10 -0.01
CA THR A 9 8.69 8.91 0.99
C THR A 9 9.46 7.98 1.90
N ASP A 10 10.79 8.12 1.81
CA ASP A 10 11.92 7.30 2.27
C ASP A 10 11.95 6.94 3.78
N SER A 11 10.82 6.49 4.33
CA SER A 11 10.71 5.97 5.68
C SER A 11 10.09 4.58 5.62
N ASP A 12 10.90 3.60 5.99
CA ASP A 12 10.55 2.25 6.39
C ASP A 12 10.58 1.12 5.35
N THR A 13 10.94 -0.04 5.93
CA THR A 13 11.15 -1.39 5.41
C THR A 13 10.46 -1.72 4.08
N MET A 14 11.27 -2.19 3.11
CA MET A 14 10.90 -2.64 1.76
C MET A 14 10.53 -1.54 0.74
N PRO A 15 11.45 -0.58 0.46
CA PRO A 15 11.25 0.44 -0.57
C PRO A 15 11.04 -0.16 -1.98
N TRP A 16 11.61 -1.33 -2.27
CA TRP A 16 11.55 -1.94 -3.59
C TRP A 16 10.12 -2.26 -4.04
N TRP A 17 9.27 -2.81 -3.16
CA TRP A 17 7.89 -3.14 -3.52
C TRP A 17 7.09 -1.88 -3.83
N TYR A 18 7.33 -0.82 -3.05
CA TYR A 18 6.66 0.46 -3.24
C TYR A 18 7.03 1.08 -4.59
N ILE A 19 8.32 1.07 -4.92
CA ILE A 19 8.86 1.62 -6.18
C ILE A 19 8.36 0.84 -7.40
N ASP A 20 8.35 -0.49 -7.32
CA ASP A 20 7.92 -1.35 -8.44
C ASP A 20 6.43 -1.17 -8.80
N HIS A 21 5.62 -0.68 -7.85
CA HIS A 21 4.19 -0.51 -8.02
C HIS A 21 3.75 0.96 -8.13
N ILE A 22 4.67 1.92 -8.34
CA ILE A 22 4.30 3.31 -8.63
C ILE A 22 3.45 3.38 -9.91
N GLY A 23 2.28 4.00 -9.81
CA GLY A 23 1.28 4.11 -10.88
C GLY A 23 0.21 3.03 -10.84
N GLU A 24 0.39 1.95 -10.07
CA GLU A 24 -0.61 0.90 -9.90
C GLU A 24 -1.68 1.26 -8.87
N THR A 25 -2.86 0.64 -9.01
CA THR A 25 -4.01 0.85 -8.12
C THR A 25 -4.30 -0.38 -7.28
N PHE A 26 -4.56 -0.17 -5.99
CA PHE A 26 -4.85 -1.24 -5.03
C PHE A 26 -6.18 -1.01 -4.34
N GLU A 27 -6.92 -2.09 -4.11
CA GLU A 27 -8.03 -2.09 -3.17
C GLU A 27 -7.50 -2.14 -1.74
N VAL A 28 -7.95 -1.19 -0.93
CA VAL A 28 -7.46 -0.98 0.41
C VAL A 28 -8.58 -0.66 1.40
N VAL A 29 -8.23 -0.82 2.68
CA VAL A 29 -8.98 -0.34 3.84
C VAL A 29 -8.10 0.56 4.71
N GLU A 30 -8.72 1.36 5.57
CA GLU A 30 -8.01 2.15 6.58
C GLU A 30 -7.36 1.22 7.62
N ASP A 31 -6.12 1.52 8.04
CA ASP A 31 -5.50 0.87 9.21
C ASP A 31 -5.93 1.64 10.48
N GLU A 32 -6.81 1.06 11.30
CA GLU A 32 -7.29 1.68 12.54
C GLU A 32 -6.19 1.84 13.59
N GLU A 33 -5.17 0.97 13.58
CA GLU A 33 -4.05 1.03 14.52
C GLU A 33 -2.98 2.02 14.06
N LYS A 34 -2.85 2.24 12.74
CA LYS A 34 -1.86 3.15 12.15
C LYS A 34 -2.51 4.09 11.12
N PRO A 35 -3.11 5.21 11.56
CA PRO A 35 -3.90 6.10 10.72
C PRO A 35 -3.18 6.69 9.50
N GLN A 36 -1.85 6.67 9.48
CA GLN A 36 -1.02 7.11 8.35
C GLN A 36 -0.87 6.07 7.23
N TYR A 37 -1.46 4.88 7.39
CA TYR A 37 -1.43 3.80 6.40
C TYR A 37 -2.83 3.37 5.95
N TYR A 38 -2.86 2.81 4.76
CA TYR A 38 -3.89 1.92 4.24
C TYR A 38 -3.37 0.48 4.28
N LEU A 39 -4.27 -0.49 4.40
CA LEU A 39 -3.97 -1.91 4.27
C LEU A 39 -4.49 -2.44 2.94
N THR A 40 -3.66 -3.14 2.18
CA THR A 40 -4.14 -3.92 1.04
C THR A 40 -5.05 -5.05 1.49
N GLY A 41 -5.79 -5.63 0.55
CA GLY A 41 -6.31 -6.99 0.73
C GLY A 41 -5.20 -8.01 1.04
N ILE A 42 -5.60 -9.20 1.50
CA ILE A 42 -4.68 -10.32 1.68
C ILE A 42 -4.21 -10.78 0.29
N LEU A 43 -2.90 -10.69 0.06
CA LEU A 43 -2.21 -11.17 -1.12
C LEU A 43 -1.61 -12.54 -0.81
N GLU A 44 -2.03 -13.59 -1.50
CA GLU A 44 -1.38 -14.90 -1.37
C GLU A 44 -0.20 -15.00 -2.34
N ILE A 45 1.01 -15.11 -1.79
CA ILE A 45 2.25 -15.33 -2.56
C ILE A 45 2.86 -16.64 -2.08
N GLU A 46 2.99 -17.61 -3.00
CA GLU A 46 3.56 -18.94 -2.71
C GLU A 46 2.89 -19.67 -1.52
N GLY A 47 1.58 -19.50 -1.36
CA GLY A 47 0.81 -20.10 -0.27
C GLY A 47 0.95 -19.37 1.08
N THR A 48 1.64 -18.24 1.11
CA THR A 48 1.72 -17.35 2.28
C THR A 48 0.86 -16.12 2.06
N ALA A 49 -0.03 -15.85 3.01
CA ALA A 49 -0.87 -14.66 3.03
C ALA A 49 -0.09 -13.44 3.53
N TYR A 50 0.00 -12.40 2.71
CA TYR A 50 0.63 -11.13 3.03
C TYR A 50 -0.39 -10.00 3.01
N GLN A 51 -0.26 -9.07 3.95
CA GLN A 51 -0.96 -7.80 3.91
C GLN A 51 0.07 -6.68 3.88
N ARG A 52 -0.08 -5.72 2.97
CA ARG A 52 0.87 -4.61 2.82
C ARG A 52 0.27 -3.35 3.40
N HIS A 53 1.11 -2.59 4.09
CA HIS A 53 0.80 -1.21 4.48
C HIS A 53 1.21 -0.27 3.35
N ILE A 54 0.31 0.61 2.93
CA ILE A 54 0.56 1.66 1.94
C ILE A 54 0.41 3.01 2.64
N LYS A 55 1.45 3.82 2.66
CA LYS A 55 1.38 5.17 3.27
C LYS A 55 0.39 6.05 2.52
N LYS A 56 -0.45 6.77 3.27
CA LYS A 56 -1.42 7.72 2.69
C LYS A 56 -0.76 8.88 1.95
N VAL A 57 0.43 9.30 2.39
CA VAL A 57 1.17 10.42 1.77
C VAL A 57 1.76 10.08 0.40
N ASP A 58 1.94 8.78 0.12
CA ASP A 58 2.58 8.27 -1.08
C ASP A 58 1.57 7.70 -2.08
N CYS A 59 0.28 7.94 -1.84
CA CYS A 59 -0.80 7.52 -2.71
C CYS A 59 -1.90 8.58 -2.79
N GLU A 60 -2.76 8.42 -3.79
CA GLU A 60 -3.98 9.22 -3.93
C GLU A 60 -5.19 8.28 -4.00
N VAL A 61 -6.31 8.73 -3.44
CA VAL A 61 -7.57 7.99 -3.52
C VAL A 61 -8.11 8.10 -4.95
N VAL A 62 -8.51 6.97 -5.53
CA VAL A 62 -9.10 6.88 -6.87
C VAL A 62 -10.51 6.28 -6.75
N GLU A 63 -11.47 6.90 -7.44
CA GLU A 63 -12.89 6.48 -7.50
C GLU A 63 -13.10 5.18 -8.31
#